data_AF-A0A6A7AKS7-F1
#
_entry.id   AF-A0A6A7AKS7-F1
#
_cell.length_a   1.000
_cell.length_b   1.000
_cell.length_c   1.000
_cell.angle_alpha   90.00
_cell.angle_beta   90.00
_cell.angle_gamma   90.00
#
_symmetry.space_group_name_H-M   'P 1'
#
loop_
_entity.id
_entity.type
_entity.pdbx_description
1 polymer ?
#
loop_
_entity_poly.entity_id
_entity_poly.type
_entity_poly.pdbx_seq_one_letter_code
_entity_poly.pdbx_strand_id
1 'polypeptide(L)'
;MITFDIHAEELDQHKFNDEGYSTMIGHTCLDSTETDLQTRPLRISPSSSTSSSAVEDDHAVLVAKKADGLSCSTQNDNDLLCVPLEDDFVDSLCWSNDPGHLALETYFDPKKPSLAGDFQVDGLRPVIREDHDRHRFILMDNKNRFYVWTEWDGRLFWVRHAEIEHLTTVEEKVEFILGTLGYLEVEPVYHTKHPADDPELETIRKAFPKYRI
;
A
#
# COMPACT_ATOMS: atom_id res chain seq x y z
N MET A 1 1.87 54.04 -5.18
CA MET A 1 0.52 53.46 -4.99
C MET A 1 0.10 52.94 -6.35
N ILE A 2 0.29 51.63 -6.57
CA ILE A 2 0.09 50.98 -7.88
C ILE A 2 -1.19 50.17 -7.74
N THR A 3 -2.23 50.59 -8.45
CA THR A 3 -3.53 49.92 -8.51
C THR A 3 -3.46 48.90 -9.64
N PHE A 4 -3.67 47.63 -9.34
CA PHE A 4 -3.82 46.59 -10.36
C PHE A 4 -5.31 46.33 -10.54
N ASP A 5 -5.85 46.76 -11.69
CA ASP A 5 -7.17 46.35 -12.17
C ASP A 5 -7.07 44.93 -12.73
N ILE A 6 -7.74 43.99 -12.08
CA ILE A 6 -7.92 42.62 -12.59
C ILE A 6 -9.25 42.61 -13.36
N HIS A 7 -9.15 42.63 -14.68
CA HIS A 7 -10.27 42.36 -15.57
C HIS A 7 -10.70 40.90 -15.41
N ALA A 8 -11.94 40.69 -14.94
CA ALA A 8 -12.61 39.41 -15.00
C ALA A 8 -13.11 39.18 -16.44
N GLU A 9 -12.46 38.28 -17.18
CA GLU A 9 -13.01 37.76 -18.44
C GLU A 9 -14.09 36.71 -18.14
N GLU A 10 -15.25 36.92 -18.75
CA GLU A 10 -16.36 35.97 -18.83
C GLU A 10 -15.87 34.64 -19.43
N LEU A 11 -15.98 33.57 -18.65
CA LEU A 11 -15.87 32.20 -19.17
C LEU A 11 -17.19 31.83 -19.85
N ASP A 12 -17.11 31.72 -21.16
CA ASP A 12 -18.14 31.29 -22.09
C ASP A 12 -18.66 29.88 -21.71
N GLN A 13 -19.95 29.79 -21.38
CA GLN A 13 -20.64 28.54 -21.07
C GLN A 13 -20.84 27.73 -22.34
N HIS A 14 -19.85 26.91 -22.67
CA HIS A 14 -19.99 25.90 -23.72
C HIS A 14 -20.98 24.82 -23.25
N LYS A 15 -22.20 24.89 -23.80
CA LYS A 15 -23.22 23.84 -23.75
C LYS A 15 -22.61 22.51 -24.18
N PHE A 16 -22.47 21.57 -23.25
CA PHE A 16 -22.31 20.16 -23.57
C PHE A 16 -23.68 19.62 -23.97
N ASN A 17 -23.81 19.28 -25.25
CA ASN A 17 -24.95 18.53 -25.76
C ASN A 17 -24.91 17.11 -25.17
N ASP A 18 -26.01 16.77 -24.53
CA ASP A 18 -26.35 15.45 -24.01
C ASP A 18 -26.77 14.58 -25.21
N GLU A 19 -25.80 13.95 -25.88
CA GLU A 19 -26.06 12.91 -26.88
C GLU A 19 -25.94 11.53 -26.22
N GLY A 20 -27.08 10.85 -26.18
CA GLY A 20 -27.32 9.66 -25.38
C GLY A 20 -26.43 8.46 -25.71
N TYR A 21 -25.84 7.91 -24.66
CA TYR A 21 -25.40 6.53 -24.65
C TYR A 21 -26.59 5.63 -24.32
N SER A 22 -27.13 5.02 -25.38
CA SER A 22 -28.11 3.94 -25.32
C SER A 22 -27.49 2.71 -24.66
N THR A 23 -27.95 2.39 -23.44
CA THR A 23 -27.63 1.15 -22.73
C THR A 23 -28.26 -0.03 -23.47
N MET A 24 -27.45 -0.72 -24.29
CA MET A 24 -27.80 -2.04 -24.85
C MET A 24 -27.77 -3.08 -23.73
N ILE A 25 -28.93 -3.33 -23.12
CA ILE A 25 -29.15 -4.51 -22.28
C ILE A 25 -29.22 -5.72 -23.21
N GLY A 26 -28.08 -6.37 -23.40
CA GLY A 26 -27.98 -7.66 -24.07
C GLY A 26 -28.41 -8.80 -23.13
N HIS A 27 -29.63 -9.27 -23.30
CA HIS A 27 -30.06 -10.59 -22.82
C HIS A 27 -29.59 -11.67 -23.82
N THR A 28 -28.74 -12.60 -23.37
CA THR A 28 -28.59 -13.96 -23.93
C THR A 28 -28.27 -14.89 -22.75
N CYS A 29 -29.22 -15.71 -22.29
CA CYS A 29 -29.47 -17.10 -22.72
C CYS A 29 -28.43 -18.10 -22.18
N LEU A 30 -28.90 -18.91 -21.21
CA LEU A 30 -28.67 -20.34 -20.99
C LEU A 30 -27.54 -21.00 -21.81
N ASP A 31 -26.60 -21.70 -21.18
CA ASP A 31 -26.70 -23.17 -21.06
C ASP A 31 -25.64 -23.75 -20.11
N SER A 32 -26.03 -24.89 -19.56
CA SER A 32 -25.39 -25.86 -18.71
C SER A 32 -23.96 -26.24 -19.11
N THR A 33 -23.05 -26.36 -18.15
CA THR A 33 -22.12 -27.49 -18.07
C THR A 33 -21.74 -27.79 -16.62
N GLU A 34 -22.48 -28.74 -16.08
CA GLU A 34 -22.05 -29.81 -15.18
C GLU A 34 -20.52 -30.02 -15.21
N THR A 35 -19.83 -29.68 -14.11
CA THR A 35 -18.44 -30.11 -13.89
C THR A 35 -18.41 -31.12 -12.76
N ASP A 36 -18.07 -32.33 -13.20
CA ASP A 36 -17.95 -33.59 -12.51
C ASP A 36 -16.99 -33.52 -11.30
N LEU A 37 -17.51 -33.86 -10.11
CA LEU A 37 -16.73 -34.00 -8.89
C LEU A 37 -15.94 -35.31 -8.95
N GLN A 38 -14.78 -35.29 -9.61
CA GLN A 38 -13.86 -36.42 -9.61
C GLN A 38 -13.09 -36.48 -8.28
N THR A 39 -13.65 -37.28 -7.37
CA THR A 39 -13.08 -37.66 -6.08
C THR A 39 -11.76 -38.40 -6.30
N ARG A 40 -10.63 -37.76 -5.97
CA ARG A 40 -9.32 -38.43 -5.92
C ARG A 40 -9.15 -39.13 -4.57
N PRO A 41 -8.74 -40.42 -4.54
CA PRO A 41 -8.42 -41.09 -3.28
C PRO A 41 -7.08 -40.60 -2.72
N LEU A 42 -7.11 -40.18 -1.46
CA LEU A 42 -5.93 -39.86 -0.65
C LEU A 42 -5.03 -41.09 -0.50
N ARG A 43 -3.85 -41.05 -1.12
CA ARG A 43 -2.73 -41.95 -0.81
C ARG A 43 -2.06 -41.46 0.47
N ILE A 44 -2.43 -42.08 1.59
CA ILE A 44 -1.68 -41.97 2.84
C ILE A 44 -0.41 -42.81 2.67
N SER A 45 0.75 -42.15 2.62
CA SER A 45 2.05 -42.81 2.74
C SER A 45 2.51 -42.68 4.20
N PRO A 46 2.97 -43.76 4.85
CA PRO A 46 3.43 -43.72 6.22
C PRO A 46 4.82 -43.08 6.30
N SER A 47 4.94 -41.94 6.97
CA SER A 47 6.23 -41.41 7.40
C SER A 47 6.68 -42.14 8.67
N SER A 48 7.88 -42.71 8.57
CA SER A 48 8.60 -43.43 9.60
C SER A 48 8.88 -42.56 10.82
N SER A 49 8.44 -43.03 11.99
CA SER A 49 8.88 -42.58 13.30
C SER A 49 10.39 -42.81 13.43
N THR A 50 11.17 -41.73 13.57
CA THR A 50 12.56 -41.83 14.03
C THR A 50 12.60 -41.47 15.51
N SER A 51 12.95 -42.48 16.30
CA SER A 51 13.08 -42.46 17.74
C SER A 51 14.22 -41.54 18.18
N SER A 52 13.90 -40.68 19.14
CA SER A 52 14.86 -39.99 20.01
C SER A 52 15.50 -41.01 20.97
N SER A 53 16.82 -40.95 21.13
CA SER A 53 17.53 -41.55 22.26
C SER A 53 18.78 -40.72 22.56
N ALA A 54 18.80 -40.26 23.81
CA ALA A 54 19.82 -39.43 24.44
C ALA A 54 21.20 -40.12 24.52
N VAL A 55 22.23 -39.29 24.56
CA VAL A 55 23.39 -39.46 25.45
C VAL A 55 23.82 -38.07 25.92
N GLU A 56 23.56 -37.84 27.20
CA GLU A 56 24.30 -36.91 28.06
C GLU A 56 25.77 -37.33 28.06
N ASP A 57 26.72 -36.40 27.99
CA ASP A 57 27.76 -36.31 29.02
C ASP A 57 28.66 -35.08 28.90
N ASP A 58 29.19 -34.75 30.06
CA ASP A 58 29.85 -33.54 30.54
C ASP A 58 31.09 -33.04 29.76
N HIS A 59 31.30 -31.72 29.90
CA HIS A 59 32.56 -31.06 30.28
C HIS A 59 32.82 -29.76 29.51
N ALA A 60 32.71 -28.62 30.17
CA ALA A 60 33.84 -27.70 30.39
C ALA A 60 33.35 -26.38 31.01
N VAL A 61 33.72 -26.20 32.28
CA VAL A 61 33.79 -24.91 32.96
C VAL A 61 34.77 -24.01 32.21
N LEU A 62 34.28 -22.94 31.59
CA LEU A 62 35.09 -21.80 31.20
C LEU A 62 34.51 -20.50 31.77
N VAL A 63 35.20 -20.05 32.81
CA VAL A 63 35.10 -18.72 33.38
C VAL A 63 35.50 -17.70 32.31
N ALA A 64 34.54 -16.93 31.80
CA ALA A 64 34.81 -15.72 31.03
C ALA A 64 34.12 -14.53 31.70
N LYS A 65 34.96 -13.64 32.24
CA LYS A 65 34.58 -12.30 32.68
C LYS A 65 34.26 -11.42 31.46
N LYS A 66 33.13 -10.70 31.55
CA LYS A 66 32.94 -9.29 31.16
C LYS A 66 33.21 -8.89 29.70
N ALA A 67 32.14 -8.59 28.97
CA ALA A 67 32.02 -7.35 28.21
C ALA A 67 30.54 -7.04 27.95
N ASP A 68 30.13 -5.86 28.38
CA ASP A 68 28.91 -5.19 27.92
C ASP A 68 28.97 -5.01 26.39
N GLY A 69 27.80 -5.10 25.74
CA GLY A 69 27.56 -4.45 24.46
C GLY A 69 27.61 -5.36 23.23
N LEU A 70 26.59 -5.18 22.40
CA LEU A 70 26.34 -5.81 21.10
C LEU A 70 25.74 -7.22 21.14
N SER A 71 24.46 -7.28 21.50
CA SER A 71 23.54 -8.12 20.73
C SER A 71 23.29 -7.42 19.40
N CYS A 72 24.10 -7.75 18.39
CA CYS A 72 23.70 -7.59 17.00
C CYS A 72 22.55 -8.56 16.76
N SER A 73 21.32 -8.08 16.94
CA SER A 73 20.18 -8.72 16.31
C SER A 73 20.38 -8.59 14.81
N THR A 74 20.67 -9.70 14.15
CA THR A 74 20.55 -9.86 12.70
C THR A 74 19.07 -9.65 12.35
N GLN A 75 18.64 -8.39 12.31
CA GLN A 75 17.40 -8.02 11.64
C GLN A 75 17.62 -8.40 10.19
N ASN A 76 16.82 -9.34 9.70
CA ASN A 76 16.85 -9.73 8.30
C ASN A 76 16.65 -8.45 7.49
N ASP A 77 17.42 -8.22 6.41
CA ASP A 77 17.30 -7.03 5.55
C ASP A 77 15.86 -6.82 5.01
N ASN A 78 14.98 -7.82 5.13
CA ASN A 78 13.56 -7.76 4.81
C ASN A 78 12.70 -7.00 5.84
N ASP A 79 13.12 -6.87 7.11
CA ASP A 79 12.37 -6.12 8.16
C ASP A 79 12.31 -4.62 7.86
N LEU A 80 13.09 -4.13 6.89
CA LEU A 80 13.09 -2.74 6.45
C LEU A 80 12.20 -2.49 5.22
N LEU A 81 11.69 -3.54 4.58
CA LEU A 81 10.97 -3.43 3.30
C LEU A 81 9.47 -3.19 3.45
N CYS A 82 8.90 -3.39 4.63
CA CYS A 82 7.51 -3.07 4.94
C CYS A 82 7.40 -2.40 6.31
N VAL A 83 6.26 -1.76 6.58
CA VAL A 83 5.98 -1.16 7.88
C VAL A 83 5.20 -2.16 8.72
N PRO A 84 5.73 -2.64 9.85
CA PRO A 84 4.98 -3.52 10.73
C PRO A 84 3.81 -2.77 11.36
N LEU A 85 2.69 -3.46 11.53
CA LEU A 85 1.53 -3.02 12.32
C LEU A 85 1.27 -4.03 13.44
N GLU A 86 0.44 -3.66 14.41
CA GLU A 86 -0.02 -4.58 15.44
C GLU A 86 -0.86 -5.74 14.83
N ASP A 87 -0.68 -6.96 15.35
CA ASP A 87 -1.29 -8.19 14.79
C ASP A 87 -2.83 -8.10 14.71
N ASP A 88 -3.46 -7.44 15.70
CA ASP A 88 -4.92 -7.31 15.80
C ASP A 88 -5.51 -6.29 14.79
N PHE A 89 -4.67 -5.55 14.08
CA PHE A 89 -5.10 -4.43 13.24
C PHE A 89 -5.75 -4.89 11.91
N VAL A 90 -5.31 -6.02 11.36
CA VAL A 90 -5.60 -6.39 9.96
C VAL A 90 -6.65 -7.48 9.78
N ASP A 91 -7.24 -7.97 10.87
CA ASP A 91 -8.27 -9.03 10.81
C ASP A 91 -9.63 -8.54 10.26
N SER A 92 -9.76 -7.25 9.93
CA SER A 92 -10.97 -6.70 9.34
C SER A 92 -10.67 -5.98 8.02
N LEU A 93 -11.60 -6.09 7.06
CA LEU A 93 -11.67 -5.35 5.79
C LEU A 93 -10.84 -5.88 4.59
N CYS A 94 -10.39 -7.14 4.61
CA CYS A 94 -9.67 -7.76 3.47
C CYS A 94 -8.34 -7.06 3.13
N TRP A 95 -7.67 -6.51 4.14
CA TRP A 95 -6.31 -5.99 4.03
C TRP A 95 -5.34 -6.95 4.72
N SER A 96 -4.07 -6.90 4.33
CA SER A 96 -3.01 -7.70 4.92
C SER A 96 -1.74 -6.86 5.12
N ASN A 97 -1.09 -7.05 6.27
CA ASN A 97 0.28 -6.58 6.55
C ASN A 97 1.31 -7.72 6.37
N ASP A 98 0.89 -8.96 6.08
CA ASP A 98 1.80 -10.08 5.90
C ASP A 98 2.81 -9.77 4.79
N PRO A 99 4.13 -9.77 5.06
CA PRO A 99 5.16 -9.52 4.05
C PRO A 99 5.02 -10.39 2.79
N GLY A 100 4.49 -11.61 2.92
CA GLY A 100 4.21 -12.51 1.79
C GLY A 100 3.08 -12.00 0.87
N HIS A 101 2.18 -11.15 1.37
CA HIS A 101 1.06 -10.58 0.62
C HIS A 101 1.40 -9.20 0.02
N LEU A 102 2.41 -8.50 0.55
CA LEU A 102 2.78 -7.13 0.15
C LEU A 102 3.54 -7.02 -1.20
N ALA A 103 3.70 -8.14 -1.94
CA ALA A 103 4.33 -8.17 -3.25
C ALA A 103 5.72 -7.47 -3.29
N LEU A 104 6.51 -7.65 -2.23
CA LEU A 104 7.79 -6.95 -2.01
C LEU A 104 8.76 -7.15 -3.18
N GLU A 105 8.90 -8.38 -3.68
CA GLU A 105 9.83 -8.71 -4.77
C GLU A 105 9.42 -8.11 -6.14
N THR A 106 8.15 -7.78 -6.30
CA THR A 106 7.56 -7.29 -7.56
C THR A 106 7.69 -5.78 -7.67
N TYR A 107 7.34 -5.04 -6.61
CA TYR A 107 7.21 -3.57 -6.67
C TYR A 107 8.23 -2.82 -5.81
N PHE A 108 8.81 -3.46 -4.81
CA PHE A 108 9.62 -2.80 -3.77
C PHE A 108 11.06 -3.33 -3.67
N ASP A 109 11.49 -4.18 -4.61
CA ASP A 109 12.87 -4.66 -4.67
C ASP A 109 13.81 -3.57 -5.20
N PRO A 110 14.76 -3.06 -4.38
CA PRO A 110 15.66 -1.98 -4.80
C PRO A 110 16.67 -2.40 -5.87
N LYS A 111 16.81 -3.69 -6.16
CA LYS A 111 17.71 -4.22 -7.19
C LYS A 111 17.07 -4.29 -8.58
N LYS A 112 15.77 -4.00 -8.68
CA LYS A 112 14.98 -4.03 -9.91
C LYS A 112 14.30 -2.65 -10.13
N PRO A 113 13.73 -2.39 -11.33
CA PRO A 113 12.75 -1.32 -11.45
C PRO A 113 11.68 -1.48 -10.37
N SER A 114 11.43 -0.41 -9.63
CA SER A 114 10.58 -0.42 -8.44
C SER A 114 9.68 0.81 -8.42
N LEU A 115 8.59 0.73 -7.68
CA LEU A 115 7.62 1.82 -7.56
C LEU A 115 8.27 3.10 -7.01
N ALA A 116 9.20 2.95 -6.06
CA ALA A 116 10.00 4.03 -5.51
C ALA A 116 10.80 4.76 -6.60
N GLY A 117 11.44 4.00 -7.50
CA GLY A 117 12.21 4.54 -8.63
C GLY A 117 11.31 5.20 -9.67
N ASP A 118 10.18 4.56 -10.02
CA ASP A 118 9.25 5.04 -11.05
C ASP A 118 8.60 6.38 -10.67
N PHE A 119 8.23 6.55 -9.40
CA PHE A 119 7.64 7.80 -8.90
C PHE A 119 8.66 8.76 -8.27
N GLN A 120 9.94 8.39 -8.25
CA GLN A 120 11.02 9.15 -7.61
C GLN A 120 10.72 9.47 -6.13
N VAL A 121 10.12 8.51 -5.40
CA VAL A 121 9.81 8.63 -3.97
C VAL A 121 10.76 7.76 -3.16
N ASP A 122 11.67 8.41 -2.44
CA ASP A 122 12.72 7.72 -1.68
C ASP A 122 12.16 6.90 -0.50
N GLY A 123 12.59 5.64 -0.43
CA GLY A 123 12.19 4.69 0.61
C GLY A 123 10.69 4.38 0.67
N LEU A 124 10.00 4.48 -0.47
CA LEU A 124 8.60 4.07 -0.58
C LEU A 124 8.47 2.57 -0.26
N ARG A 125 7.72 2.25 0.79
CA ARG A 125 7.50 0.89 1.30
C ARG A 125 6.01 0.63 1.57
N PRO A 126 5.52 -0.61 1.37
CA PRO A 126 4.15 -0.96 1.69
C PRO A 126 3.93 -1.04 3.20
N VAL A 127 2.74 -0.59 3.60
CA VAL A 127 2.21 -0.73 4.96
C VAL A 127 1.20 -1.86 4.96
N ILE A 128 0.16 -1.76 4.13
CA ILE A 128 -0.83 -2.83 3.95
C ILE A 128 -1.28 -2.91 2.49
N ARG A 129 -1.77 -4.09 2.10
CA ARG A 129 -2.34 -4.36 0.78
C ARG A 129 -3.75 -4.92 0.92
N GLU A 130 -4.64 -4.53 0.03
CA GLU A 130 -5.96 -5.14 -0.13
C GLU A 130 -5.85 -6.47 -0.89
N ASP A 131 -6.28 -7.56 -0.27
CA ASP A 131 -6.16 -8.94 -0.77
C ASP A 131 -7.18 -9.28 -1.89
N HIS A 132 -8.12 -8.38 -2.20
CA HIS A 132 -9.19 -8.61 -3.19
C HIS A 132 -9.24 -7.55 -4.31
N ASP A 133 -9.86 -7.92 -5.44
CA ASP A 133 -10.26 -7.24 -6.69
C ASP A 133 -9.62 -5.91 -7.14
N ARG A 134 -9.32 -5.00 -6.21
CA ARG A 134 -8.76 -3.67 -6.50
C ARG A 134 -7.24 -3.61 -6.33
N HIS A 135 -6.64 -4.56 -5.60
CA HIS A 135 -5.19 -4.64 -5.38
C HIS A 135 -4.57 -3.29 -5.01
N ARG A 136 -5.18 -2.63 -4.01
CA ARG A 136 -4.72 -1.33 -3.51
C ARG A 136 -3.67 -1.52 -2.42
N PHE A 137 -2.79 -0.54 -2.30
CA PHE A 137 -1.77 -0.48 -1.29
C PHE A 137 -1.86 0.83 -0.53
N ILE A 138 -1.67 0.78 0.78
CA ILE A 138 -1.25 1.94 1.57
C ILE A 138 0.26 1.85 1.71
N LEU A 139 0.94 2.92 1.28
CA LEU A 139 2.40 3.01 1.28
C LEU A 139 2.86 4.15 2.19
N MET A 140 4.11 4.08 2.63
CA MET A 140 4.77 5.13 3.38
C MET A 140 6.18 5.35 2.84
N ASP A 141 6.66 6.60 2.83
CA ASP A 141 8.03 6.93 2.43
C ASP A 141 8.96 7.20 3.62
N ASN A 142 10.23 7.51 3.34
CA ASN A 142 11.22 7.85 4.39
C ASN A 142 10.91 9.17 5.14
N LYS A 143 10.01 10.00 4.62
CA LYS A 143 9.54 11.24 5.26
C LYS A 143 8.24 11.04 6.05
N ASN A 144 7.79 9.80 6.23
CA ASN A 144 6.52 9.43 6.87
C ASN A 144 5.28 10.04 6.19
N ARG A 145 5.35 10.24 4.86
CA ARG A 145 4.19 10.60 4.03
C ARG A 145 3.46 9.33 3.62
N PHE A 146 2.13 9.40 3.60
CA PHE A 146 1.29 8.26 3.22
C PHE A 146 0.79 8.40 1.79
N TYR A 147 0.63 7.25 1.14
CA TYR A 147 0.17 7.16 -0.23
C TYR A 147 -0.85 6.04 -0.40
N VAL A 148 -1.74 6.21 -1.37
CA VAL A 148 -2.60 5.15 -1.88
C VAL A 148 -2.16 4.85 -3.31
N TRP A 149 -1.82 3.60 -3.57
CA TRP A 149 -1.47 3.13 -4.90
C TRP A 149 -2.44 2.04 -5.34
N THR A 150 -2.87 2.07 -6.59
CA THR A 150 -3.75 1.04 -7.15
C THR A 150 -3.00 0.31 -8.26
N GLU A 151 -2.83 -1.01 -8.12
CA GLU A 151 -2.12 -1.83 -9.11
C GLU A 151 -2.80 -1.78 -10.48
N TRP A 152 -4.14 -1.74 -10.51
CA TRP A 152 -4.95 -1.79 -11.73
C TRP A 152 -4.73 -0.62 -12.69
N ASP A 153 -4.65 0.61 -12.18
CA ASP A 153 -4.48 1.81 -13.02
C ASP A 153 -3.06 2.40 -12.93
N GLY A 154 -2.22 1.82 -12.06
CA GLY A 154 -0.84 2.25 -11.82
C GLY A 154 -0.72 3.63 -11.19
N ARG A 155 -1.81 4.24 -10.68
CA ARG A 155 -1.78 5.61 -10.16
C ARG A 155 -1.39 5.63 -8.70
N LEU A 156 -0.46 6.53 -8.37
CA LEU A 156 -0.04 6.83 -7.02
C LEU A 156 -0.66 8.16 -6.57
N PHE A 157 -1.31 8.14 -5.42
CA PHE A 157 -1.94 9.29 -4.81
C PHE A 157 -1.30 9.58 -3.46
N TRP A 158 -0.85 10.81 -3.26
CA TRP A 158 -0.34 11.30 -1.99
C TRP A 158 -1.50 11.73 -1.09
N VAL A 159 -1.56 11.19 0.13
CA VAL A 159 -2.50 11.63 1.16
C VAL A 159 -2.01 12.94 1.74
N ARG A 160 -2.82 14.00 1.62
CA ARG A 160 -2.42 15.33 2.08
C ARG A 160 -2.10 15.30 3.57
N HIS A 161 -1.00 15.94 3.96
CA HIS A 161 -0.55 15.95 5.35
C HIS A 161 -1.63 16.47 6.32
N ALA A 162 -2.35 17.52 5.94
CA ALA A 162 -3.40 18.13 6.77
C ALA A 162 -4.55 17.17 7.14
N GLU A 163 -4.81 16.13 6.34
CA GLU A 163 -5.85 15.13 6.65
C GLU A 163 -5.45 14.23 7.81
N ILE A 164 -4.15 13.99 8.01
CA ILE A 164 -3.63 12.98 8.93
C ILE A 164 -2.65 13.54 9.97
N GLU A 165 -2.42 14.86 9.98
CA GLU A 165 -1.46 15.52 10.88
C GLU A 165 -1.86 15.41 12.36
N HIS A 166 -3.15 15.31 12.63
CA HIS A 166 -3.71 15.22 13.99
C HIS A 166 -3.62 13.80 14.57
N LEU A 167 -3.24 12.82 13.74
CA LEU A 167 -3.09 11.41 14.12
C LEU A 167 -1.61 11.15 14.47
N THR A 168 -1.39 10.39 15.52
CA THR A 168 -0.06 10.28 16.12
C THR A 168 0.66 9.01 15.70
N THR A 169 -0.02 7.87 15.71
CA THR A 169 0.57 6.58 15.37
C THR A 169 0.43 6.26 13.89
N VAL A 170 1.14 5.22 13.42
CA VAL A 170 1.00 4.74 12.04
C VAL A 170 -0.36 4.06 11.89
N GLU A 171 -0.75 3.28 12.89
CA GLU A 171 -2.00 2.53 12.99
C GLU A 171 -3.20 3.47 12.89
N GLU A 172 -3.23 4.56 13.68
CA GLU A 172 -4.29 5.58 13.63
C GLU A 172 -4.42 6.19 12.22
N LYS A 173 -3.28 6.45 11.56
CA LYS A 173 -3.26 7.01 10.19
C LYS A 173 -3.77 6.02 9.16
N VAL A 174 -3.33 4.77 9.25
CA VAL A 174 -3.79 3.70 8.36
C VAL A 174 -5.28 3.47 8.56
N GLU A 175 -5.77 3.41 9.80
CA GLU A 175 -7.18 3.20 10.12
C GLU A 175 -8.04 4.35 9.57
N PHE A 176 -7.59 5.60 9.79
CA PHE A 176 -8.24 6.77 9.22
C PHE A 176 -8.30 6.71 7.70
N ILE A 177 -7.18 6.40 7.03
CA ILE A 177 -7.12 6.29 5.57
C ILE A 177 -8.12 5.24 5.10
N LEU A 178 -8.11 4.03 5.68
CA LEU A 178 -9.03 2.94 5.35
C LEU A 178 -10.50 3.35 5.52
N GLY A 179 -10.84 3.94 6.67
CA GLY A 179 -12.20 4.39 6.98
C GLY A 179 -12.68 5.53 6.10
N THR A 180 -11.77 6.29 5.48
CA THR A 180 -12.08 7.48 4.68
C THR A 180 -11.70 7.37 3.22
N LEU A 181 -11.28 6.20 2.71
CA LEU A 181 -10.81 6.05 1.32
C LEU A 181 -11.73 6.73 0.29
N GLY A 182 -13.07 6.61 0.41
CA GLY A 182 -14.06 7.23 -0.49
C GLY A 182 -14.19 8.77 -0.41
N TYR A 183 -13.55 9.39 0.58
CA TYR A 183 -13.66 10.80 0.92
C TYR A 183 -12.31 11.49 1.10
N LEU A 184 -11.22 10.71 1.03
CA LEU A 184 -9.88 11.16 1.33
C LEU A 184 -9.42 12.18 0.30
N GLU A 185 -8.88 13.28 0.80
CA GLU A 185 -8.30 14.29 -0.08
C GLU A 185 -6.89 13.89 -0.46
N VAL A 186 -6.72 13.58 -1.74
CA VAL A 186 -5.45 13.09 -2.27
C VAL A 186 -5.00 13.91 -3.46
N GLU A 187 -3.71 13.79 -3.78
CA GLU A 187 -3.13 14.42 -4.97
C GLU A 187 -2.37 13.39 -5.80
N PRO A 188 -2.52 13.39 -7.12
CA PRO A 188 -1.76 12.49 -7.97
C PRO A 188 -0.26 12.80 -7.86
N VAL A 189 0.54 11.74 -7.68
CA VAL A 189 2.00 11.79 -7.75
C VAL A 189 2.40 11.45 -9.18
N TYR A 190 3.22 12.30 -9.80
CA TYR A 190 3.69 12.08 -11.16
C TYR A 190 5.15 11.61 -11.13
N HIS A 191 5.55 10.82 -12.13
CA HIS A 191 6.91 10.29 -12.28
C HIS A 191 8.03 11.35 -12.26
N THR A 192 7.69 12.60 -12.58
CA THR A 192 8.65 13.71 -12.67
C THR A 192 8.50 14.73 -11.55
N LYS A 193 7.43 14.63 -10.74
CA LYS A 193 7.05 15.70 -9.83
C LYS A 193 6.21 15.18 -8.67
N HIS A 194 6.75 15.34 -7.47
CA HIS A 194 6.03 15.07 -6.25
C HIS A 194 5.24 16.31 -5.79
N PRO A 195 3.94 16.20 -5.51
CA PRO A 195 3.10 17.35 -5.18
C PRO A 195 3.57 18.13 -3.94
N ALA A 196 4.05 17.43 -2.90
CA ALA A 196 4.53 18.09 -1.68
C ALA A 196 5.78 18.97 -1.87
N ASP A 197 6.53 18.78 -2.96
CA ASP A 197 7.80 19.46 -3.19
C ASP A 197 7.64 20.66 -4.15
N ASP A 198 6.40 20.96 -4.60
CA ASP A 198 6.09 22.11 -5.44
C ASP A 198 5.29 23.20 -4.71
N PRO A 199 5.89 24.37 -4.42
CA PRO A 199 5.18 25.49 -3.78
C PRO A 199 4.13 26.15 -4.68
N GLU A 200 4.21 26.02 -6.01
CA GLU A 200 3.22 26.60 -6.93
C GLU A 200 1.88 25.86 -6.83
N LEU A 201 1.92 24.54 -6.56
CA LEU A 201 0.73 23.76 -6.30
C LEU A 201 -0.02 24.26 -5.06
N GLU A 202 0.62 24.89 -4.08
CA GLU A 202 -0.07 25.43 -2.90
C GLU A 202 -1.10 26.52 -3.26
N THR A 203 -0.79 27.32 -4.29
CA THR A 203 -1.73 28.33 -4.78
C THR A 203 -2.90 27.68 -5.52
N ILE A 204 -2.61 26.65 -6.31
CA ILE A 204 -3.61 25.87 -7.07
C ILE A 204 -4.50 25.08 -6.11
N ARG A 205 -3.96 24.49 -5.03
CA ARG A 205 -4.69 23.78 -3.98
C ARG A 205 -5.78 24.62 -3.33
N LYS A 206 -5.52 25.92 -3.18
CA LYS A 206 -6.49 26.88 -2.64
C LYS A 206 -7.57 27.26 -3.65
N ALA A 207 -7.27 27.14 -4.94
CA ALA A 207 -8.14 27.58 -6.02
C ALA A 207 -9.06 26.47 -6.57
N PHE A 208 -8.65 25.19 -6.52
CA PHE A 208 -9.40 24.09 -7.12
C PHE A 208 -10.02 23.13 -6.10
N PRO A 209 -11.21 22.57 -6.41
CA PRO A 209 -11.88 21.61 -5.53
C PRO A 209 -11.09 20.31 -5.39
N LYS A 210 -11.21 19.71 -4.21
CA LYS A 210 -10.44 18.58 -3.71
C LYS A 210 -10.72 17.30 -4.51
N TYR A 211 -9.69 16.54 -4.88
CA TYR A 211 -9.84 15.21 -5.48
C TYR A 211 -10.16 14.20 -4.39
N ARG A 212 -11.15 13.33 -4.67
CA ARG A 212 -11.55 12.21 -3.82
C ARG A 212 -11.38 10.92 -4.61
N ILE A 213 -10.88 9.88 -3.93
CA ILE A 213 -10.69 8.53 -4.47
C ILE A 213 -11.80 7.58 -4.01
#